data_AF-A0A9E1VAA9-F1
#
_entry.id   AF-A0A9E1VAA9-F1
#
_cell.length_a   1.000
_cell.length_b   1.000
_cell.length_c   1.000
_cell.angle_alpha   90.00
_cell.angle_beta   90.00
_cell.angle_gamma   90.00
#
_symmetry.space_group_name_H-M   'P 1'
#
loop_
_entity.id
_entity.type
_entity.pdbx_description
1 polymer ?
#
loop_
_entity_poly.entity_id
_entity_poly.type
_entity_poly.pdbx_seq_one_letter_code
_entity_poly.pdbx_strand_id
1 'polypeptide(L)'
;MGTHATARLALTAAIVGAILLGTPGVALILDLALPAPKLFLAVGGGGALLGFGAALSYLGHHFRALDRLRNRMIVLSSDTAPPPPRIGEAPPEIVALHDALETLADQRSAARRAPDERLTAVLASVSEAIVVVTANGQVSLVNSAARDLLGAGRIAVGTSVF
;
A
#
# COMPACT_ATOMS: atom_id res chain seq x y z
N MET A 1 -17.93 -2.24 9.81
CA MET A 1 -18.20 -1.10 10.74
C MET A 1 -18.14 -1.49 12.24
N GLY A 2 -17.46 -2.60 12.61
CA GLY A 2 -17.46 -3.12 13.99
C GLY A 2 -16.10 -3.18 14.71
N THR A 3 -14.98 -3.04 14.00
CA THR A 3 -13.63 -3.32 14.56
C THR A 3 -13.05 -2.18 15.41
N HIS A 4 -13.31 -0.92 15.05
CA HIS A 4 -12.91 0.24 15.86
C HIS A 4 -13.65 0.31 17.21
N ALA A 5 -14.88 -0.20 17.25
CA ALA A 5 -15.65 -0.34 18.50
C ALA A 5 -15.02 -1.40 19.40
N THR A 6 -14.63 -2.56 18.85
CA THR A 6 -13.97 -3.62 19.61
C THR A 6 -12.60 -3.22 20.16
N ALA A 7 -11.81 -2.43 19.43
CA ALA A 7 -10.51 -1.97 19.89
C ALA A 7 -10.60 -0.92 21.00
N ARG A 8 -11.56 0.02 20.89
CA ARG A 8 -11.85 0.98 21.96
C ARG A 8 -12.42 0.28 23.20
N LEU A 9 -13.30 -0.71 23.01
CA LEU A 9 -13.82 -1.54 24.10
C LEU A 9 -12.73 -2.38 24.78
N ALA A 10 -11.76 -2.90 24.03
CA ALA A 10 -10.65 -3.64 24.62
C ALA A 10 -9.70 -2.73 25.42
N LEU A 11 -9.41 -1.53 24.93
CA LEU A 11 -8.59 -0.55 25.66
C LEU A 11 -9.31 -0.04 26.93
N THR A 12 -10.61 0.28 26.83
CA THR A 12 -11.38 0.70 28.01
C THR A 12 -11.58 -0.46 28.98
N ALA A 13 -11.78 -1.70 28.52
CA ALA A 13 -11.83 -2.87 29.38
C ALA A 13 -10.49 -3.17 30.07
N ALA A 14 -9.35 -2.92 29.40
CA ALA A 14 -8.02 -3.06 30.01
C ALA A 14 -7.76 -1.98 31.07
N ILE A 15 -8.15 -0.73 30.80
CA ILE A 15 -8.04 0.39 31.76
C ILE A 15 -9.00 0.18 32.94
N VAL A 16 -10.25 -0.20 32.68
CA VAL A 16 -11.24 -0.52 33.71
C VAL A 16 -10.79 -1.75 34.51
N GLY A 17 -10.24 -2.77 33.86
CA GLY A 17 -9.67 -3.95 34.52
C GLY A 17 -8.49 -3.58 35.43
N ALA A 18 -7.58 -2.73 34.97
CA ALA A 18 -6.47 -2.24 35.81
C ALA A 18 -6.96 -1.40 37.00
N ILE A 19 -8.03 -0.62 36.84
CA ILE A 19 -8.63 0.19 37.92
C ILE A 19 -9.45 -0.69 38.90
N LEU A 20 -10.18 -1.69 38.40
CA LEU A 20 -10.94 -2.64 39.24
C LEU A 20 -10.03 -3.61 40.00
N LEU A 21 -8.88 -4.00 39.42
CA LEU A 21 -7.88 -4.80 40.12
C LEU A 21 -7.07 -3.97 41.13
N GLY A 22 -6.95 -2.65 40.95
CA GLY A 22 -6.30 -1.75 41.90
C GLY A 22 -7.11 -1.43 43.16
N THR A 23 -8.38 -1.85 43.22
CA THR A 23 -9.28 -1.62 44.37
C THR A 23 -9.46 -2.91 45.19
N PRO A 24 -9.86 -2.83 46.48
CA PRO A 24 -9.85 -3.96 47.44
C PRO A 24 -10.65 -5.22 47.05
N GLY A 25 -11.31 -5.25 45.89
CA GLY A 25 -12.05 -6.40 45.39
C GLY A 25 -11.19 -7.64 45.10
N VAL A 26 -9.91 -7.48 44.73
CA VAL A 26 -9.02 -8.64 44.50
C VAL A 26 -8.63 -9.33 45.81
N ALA A 27 -8.49 -8.56 46.89
CA ALA A 27 -8.21 -9.10 48.22
C ALA A 27 -9.39 -9.88 48.82
N LEU A 28 -10.61 -9.67 48.31
CA LEU A 28 -11.81 -10.38 48.76
C LEU A 28 -12.04 -11.70 48.01
N ILE A 29 -11.45 -11.87 46.81
CA ILE A 29 -11.63 -13.06 45.95
C ILE A 29 -10.48 -14.05 46.11
N LEU A 30 -9.25 -13.57 46.34
CA LEU A 30 -8.13 -14.43 46.69
C LEU A 30 -8.03 -14.48 48.21
N ASP A 31 -8.48 -15.58 48.82
CA ASP A 31 -8.27 -15.94 50.24
C ASP A 31 -6.78 -16.24 50.50
N LEU A 32 -5.93 -15.27 50.18
CA LEU A 32 -4.49 -15.38 50.15
C LEU A 32 -3.95 -14.56 51.33
N ALA A 33 -3.43 -15.24 52.34
CA ALA A 33 -2.91 -14.70 53.60
C ALA A 33 -1.58 -13.91 53.41
N LEU A 34 -1.53 -13.01 52.43
CA LEU A 34 -0.43 -12.09 52.23
C LEU A 34 -0.70 -10.79 53.00
N PRO A 35 0.31 -10.20 53.65
CA PRO A 35 0.16 -8.90 54.28
C PRO A 35 -0.22 -7.86 53.22
N ALA A 36 -1.22 -7.02 53.52
CA ALA A 36 -1.81 -6.02 52.62
C ALA A 36 -0.83 -5.30 51.66
N PRO A 37 0.37 -4.81 52.10
CA PRO A 37 1.28 -4.12 51.18
C PRO A 37 1.84 -5.01 50.06
N LYS A 38 2.01 -6.32 50.29
CA LYS A 38 2.51 -7.26 49.26
C LYS A 38 1.45 -7.56 48.21
N LEU A 39 0.17 -7.53 48.60
CA LEU A 39 -0.97 -7.76 47.72
C LEU A 39 -1.12 -6.60 46.72
N PHE A 40 -0.99 -5.35 47.19
CA PHE A 40 -0.96 -4.17 46.32
C PHE A 40 0.19 -4.20 45.29
N LEU A 41 1.39 -4.58 45.72
CA LEU A 41 2.55 -4.70 44.82
C LEU A 41 2.36 -5.82 43.78
N ALA A 42 1.85 -6.98 44.19
CA ALA A 42 1.62 -8.10 43.29
C ALA A 42 0.54 -7.78 42.24
N VAL A 43 -0.58 -7.17 42.66
CA VAL A 43 -1.68 -6.83 41.76
C VAL A 43 -1.32 -5.64 40.86
N GLY A 44 -0.70 -4.60 41.41
CA GLY A 44 -0.21 -3.46 40.64
C GLY A 44 0.86 -3.86 39.63
N GLY A 45 1.81 -4.71 40.03
CA GLY A 45 2.84 -5.25 39.15
C GLY A 45 2.27 -6.13 38.04
N GLY A 46 1.30 -6.99 38.35
CA GLY A 46 0.59 -7.81 37.36
C GLY A 46 -0.19 -6.97 36.36
N GLY A 47 -0.90 -5.94 36.82
CA GLY A 47 -1.62 -5.00 35.96
C GLY A 47 -0.68 -4.21 35.05
N ALA A 48 0.47 -3.75 35.57
CA ALA A 48 1.48 -3.05 34.78
C ALA A 48 2.07 -3.94 33.69
N LEU A 49 2.41 -5.20 34.00
CA LEU A 49 2.92 -6.17 33.02
C LEU A 49 1.89 -6.50 31.94
N LEU A 50 0.62 -6.68 32.31
CA LEU A 50 -0.45 -6.92 31.35
C LEU A 50 -0.69 -5.71 30.44
N GLY A 51 -0.74 -4.50 31.01
CA GLY A 51 -0.87 -3.27 30.24
C GLY A 51 0.31 -3.05 29.29
N PHE A 52 1.53 -3.34 29.76
CA PHE A 52 2.74 -3.25 28.94
C PHE A 52 2.75 -4.28 27.81
N GLY A 53 2.36 -5.53 28.08
CA GLY A 53 2.22 -6.56 27.06
C GLY A 53 1.17 -6.21 26.00
N ALA A 54 0.03 -5.67 26.42
CA ALA A 54 -0.99 -5.16 25.51
C ALA A 54 -0.44 -4.01 24.62
N ALA A 55 0.28 -3.06 25.21
CA ALA A 55 0.90 -1.95 24.47
C ALA A 55 1.93 -2.45 23.43
N LEU A 56 2.79 -3.41 23.79
CA LEU A 56 3.74 -4.03 22.85
C LEU A 56 3.03 -4.77 21.72
N SER A 57 1.93 -5.47 22.02
CA SER A 57 1.15 -6.17 21.00
C SER A 57 0.47 -5.22 20.01
N TYR A 58 0.02 -4.06 20.49
CA TYR A 58 -0.56 -2.99 19.67
C TYR A 58 0.50 -2.40 18.73
N LEU A 59 1.69 -2.12 19.28
CA LEU A 59 2.84 -1.65 18.50
C LEU A 59 3.19 -2.64 17.38
N GLY A 60 3.24 -3.94 17.70
CA GLY A 60 3.51 -5.00 16.73
C GLY A 60 2.45 -5.15 15.63
N HIS A 61 1.18 -4.82 15.90
CA HIS A 61 0.16 -4.74 14.87
C HIS A 61 0.35 -3.52 13.96
N HIS A 62 0.71 -2.37 14.55
CA HIS A 62 0.95 -1.14 13.81
C HIS A 62 2.12 -1.29 12.82
N PHE A 63 3.24 -1.86 13.27
CA PHE A 63 4.40 -2.12 12.38
C PHE A 63 4.06 -3.07 11.23
N ARG A 64 3.27 -4.12 11.48
CA ARG A 64 2.81 -5.02 10.41
C ARG A 64 1.94 -4.32 9.37
N ALA A 65 1.15 -3.32 9.77
CA ALA A 65 0.38 -2.51 8.82
C ALA A 65 1.30 -1.62 7.96
N LEU A 66 2.34 -1.03 8.56
CA LEU A 66 3.34 -0.23 7.85
C LEU A 66 4.12 -1.05 6.83
N ASP A 67 4.52 -2.28 7.17
CA ASP A 67 5.23 -3.17 6.23
C ASP A 67 4.36 -3.54 5.02
N ARG A 68 3.06 -3.76 5.22
CA ARG A 68 2.12 -4.02 4.12
C ARG A 68 1.97 -2.80 3.20
N LEU A 69 1.93 -1.60 3.77
CA LEU A 69 1.87 -0.35 3.01
C LEU A 69 3.13 -0.16 2.17
N ARG A 70 4.30 -0.36 2.78
CA ARG A 70 5.60 -0.26 2.12
C ARG A 70 5.70 -1.23 0.95
N ASN A 71 5.32 -2.50 1.15
CA ASN A 71 5.40 -3.52 0.10
C ASN A 71 4.53 -3.16 -1.11
N ARG A 72 3.36 -2.54 -0.89
CA ARG A 72 2.50 -2.01 -1.97
C ARG A 72 3.11 -0.83 -2.72
N MET A 73 3.77 0.08 -2.01
CA MET A 73 4.46 1.21 -2.64
C MET A 73 5.58 0.71 -3.56
N ILE A 74 6.30 -0.34 -3.17
CA ILE A 74 7.33 -0.97 -4.02
C ILE A 74 6.69 -1.55 -5.30
N VAL A 75 5.57 -2.27 -5.17
CA VAL A 75 4.85 -2.83 -6.33
C VAL A 75 4.31 -1.74 -7.27
N LEU A 76 3.76 -0.65 -6.73
CA LEU A 76 3.31 0.50 -7.52
C LEU A 76 4.46 1.25 -8.22
N SER A 77 5.67 1.20 -7.65
CA SER A 77 6.86 1.79 -8.27
C SER A 77 7.45 0.96 -9.41
N SER A 78 7.07 -0.32 -9.52
CA SER A 78 7.43 -1.17 -10.66
C SER A 78 6.38 -1.05 -11.76
N ASP A 79 6.80 -0.65 -12.97
CA ASP A 79 5.98 -0.46 -14.20
C ASP A 79 5.30 -1.77 -14.71
N THR A 80 5.27 -2.85 -13.92
CA THR A 80 4.79 -4.21 -14.29
C THR A 80 3.88 -4.84 -13.23
N ALA A 81 3.13 -4.03 -12.48
CA ALA A 81 2.25 -4.55 -11.43
C ALA A 81 0.94 -5.15 -12.01
N PRO A 82 0.62 -6.43 -11.74
CA PRO A 82 -0.73 -6.96 -11.97
C PRO A 82 -1.75 -6.22 -11.09
N PRO A 83 -3.03 -6.13 -11.52
CA PRO A 83 -4.06 -5.41 -10.78
C PRO A 83 -4.13 -5.92 -9.33
N PRO A 84 -4.08 -5.03 -8.33
CA PRO A 84 -3.97 -5.44 -6.94
C PRO A 84 -5.19 -6.28 -6.52
N PRO A 85 -5.00 -7.34 -5.72
CA PRO A 85 -6.12 -8.10 -5.16
C PRO A 85 -7.01 -7.19 -4.31
N ARG A 86 -8.33 -7.30 -4.49
CA ARG A 86 -9.34 -6.54 -3.73
C ARG A 86 -9.13 -6.76 -2.25
N ILE A 87 -8.94 -5.67 -1.51
CA ILE A 87 -8.77 -5.73 -0.05
C ILE A 87 -10.13 -6.01 0.58
N GLY A 88 -10.26 -7.14 1.28
CA GLY A 88 -11.36 -7.32 2.23
C GLY A 88 -11.16 -6.42 3.45
N GLU A 89 -12.25 -5.81 3.96
CA GLU A 89 -12.34 -4.90 5.12
C GLU A 89 -11.01 -4.26 5.57
N ALA A 90 -10.50 -3.32 4.78
CA ALA A 90 -9.43 -2.43 5.24
C ALA A 90 -9.98 -1.28 6.08
N PRO A 91 -9.19 -0.76 7.04
CA PRO A 91 -9.48 0.51 7.72
C PRO A 91 -9.76 1.64 6.71
N PRO A 92 -10.68 2.57 7.01
CA PRO A 92 -11.10 3.62 6.08
C PRO A 92 -9.94 4.52 5.64
N GLU A 93 -8.93 4.71 6.49
CA GLU A 93 -7.73 5.47 6.16
C GLU A 93 -6.88 4.77 5.08
N ILE A 94 -6.85 3.43 5.10
CA ILE A 94 -6.13 2.63 4.10
C ILE A 94 -6.88 2.61 2.76
N VAL A 95 -8.22 2.63 2.80
CA VAL A 95 -9.04 2.74 1.59
C VAL A 95 -8.87 4.13 0.95
N ALA A 96 -8.95 5.21 1.75
CA ALA A 96 -8.77 6.57 1.25
C ALA A 96 -7.37 6.78 0.63
N LEU A 97 -6.33 6.22 1.26
CA LEU A 97 -4.98 6.25 0.70
C LEU A 97 -4.87 5.40 -0.57
N HIS A 98 -5.58 4.27 -0.65
CA HIS A 98 -5.61 3.44 -1.86
C HIS A 98 -6.25 4.19 -3.04
N ASP A 99 -7.40 4.82 -2.83
CA ASP A 99 -8.09 5.61 -3.85
C ASP A 99 -7.23 6.81 -4.32
N ALA A 100 -6.54 7.46 -3.39
CA ALA A 100 -5.59 8.53 -3.72
C ALA A 100 -4.41 8.02 -4.57
N LEU A 101 -3.91 6.81 -4.28
CA LEU A 101 -2.84 6.18 -5.05
C LEU A 101 -3.29 5.75 -6.45
N GLU A 102 -4.51 5.20 -6.59
CA GLU A 102 -5.09 4.88 -7.90
C GLU A 102 -5.26 6.14 -8.76
N THR A 103 -5.82 7.20 -8.17
CA THR A 103 -5.97 8.51 -8.84
C THR A 103 -4.61 9.04 -9.33
N LEU A 104 -3.56 8.93 -8.52
CA LEU A 104 -2.22 9.37 -8.89
C LEU A 104 -1.60 8.51 -9.98
N ALA A 105 -1.79 7.19 -9.94
CA ALA A 105 -1.32 6.26 -10.96
C ALA A 105 -1.98 6.56 -12.32
N ASP A 106 -3.29 6.80 -12.33
CA ASP A 106 -4.04 7.17 -13.53
C ASP A 106 -3.55 8.49 -14.11
N GLN A 107 -3.41 9.53 -13.29
CA GLN A 107 -2.86 10.82 -13.71
C GLN A 107 -1.45 10.69 -14.30
N ARG A 108 -0.57 9.89 -13.68
CA ARG A 108 0.79 9.67 -14.16
C ARG A 108 0.81 8.91 -15.48
N SER A 109 -0.07 7.91 -15.64
CA SER A 109 -0.21 7.18 -16.89
C SER A 109 -0.72 8.07 -18.03
N ALA A 110 -1.71 8.93 -17.77
CA ALA A 110 -2.24 9.88 -18.74
C ALA A 110 -1.20 10.94 -19.14
N ALA A 111 -0.45 11.46 -18.16
CA ALA A 111 0.64 12.41 -18.41
C ALA A 111 1.77 11.81 -19.25
N ARG A 112 2.03 10.50 -19.16
CA ARG A 112 3.00 9.79 -20.02
C ARG A 112 2.48 9.55 -21.44
N ARG A 113 1.18 9.28 -21.61
CA ARG A 113 0.59 9.03 -22.94
C ARG A 113 0.43 10.30 -23.78
N ALA A 114 0.13 11.44 -23.15
CA ALA A 114 -0.15 12.69 -23.88
C ALA A 114 1.02 13.20 -24.77
N PRO A 115 2.30 13.14 -24.37
CA PRO A 115 3.43 13.46 -25.24
C PRO A 115 3.56 12.52 -26.43
N ASP A 116 3.40 11.21 -26.21
CA ASP A 116 3.53 10.19 -27.26
C ASP A 116 2.41 10.30 -28.30
N GLU A 117 1.19 10.57 -27.88
CA GLU A 117 0.05 10.82 -28.78
C GLU A 117 0.29 12.06 -29.64
N ARG A 118 0.79 13.16 -29.05
CA ARG A 118 1.12 14.38 -29.81
C ARG A 118 2.28 14.15 -30.77
N LEU A 119 3.33 13.46 -30.35
CA LEU A 119 4.45 13.10 -31.22
C LEU A 119 3.98 12.23 -32.38
N THR A 120 3.13 11.24 -32.11
CA THR A 120 2.53 10.38 -33.14
C THR A 120 1.67 11.18 -34.11
N ALA A 121 0.84 12.11 -33.60
CA ALA A 121 0.01 12.98 -34.43
C ALA A 121 0.85 13.91 -35.33
N VAL A 122 1.92 14.51 -34.78
CA VAL A 122 2.85 15.35 -35.54
C VAL A 122 3.55 14.53 -36.62
N LEU A 123 4.11 13.38 -36.27
CA LEU A 123 4.82 12.51 -37.22
C LEU A 123 3.90 11.97 -38.33
N ALA A 124 2.63 11.72 -38.01
CA ALA A 124 1.60 11.32 -38.99
C ALA A 124 1.18 12.47 -39.93
N SER A 125 1.33 13.73 -39.52
CA SER A 125 0.98 14.91 -40.33
C SER A 125 2.08 15.33 -41.31
N VAL A 126 3.31 14.87 -41.09
CA VAL A 126 4.44 15.15 -41.99
C VAL A 126 4.33 14.29 -43.24
N SER A 127 4.35 14.92 -44.41
CA SER A 127 4.26 14.26 -45.72
C SER A 127 5.55 13.53 -46.12
N GLU A 128 6.68 13.86 -45.49
CA GLU A 128 7.95 13.21 -45.73
C GLU A 128 8.02 11.85 -45.04
N ALA A 129 8.58 10.85 -45.73
CA ALA A 129 8.77 9.51 -45.18
C ALA A 129 9.87 9.53 -44.10
N ILE A 130 9.48 9.23 -42.85
CA ILE A 130 10.40 9.17 -41.71
C ILE A 130 10.52 7.74 -41.21
N VAL A 131 11.76 7.26 -41.15
CA VAL A 131 12.15 5.98 -40.55
C VAL A 131 13.26 6.24 -39.53
N VAL A 132 13.06 5.83 -38.29
CA VAL A 132 14.10 5.90 -37.25
C VAL A 132 14.62 4.50 -36.99
N VAL A 133 15.93 4.34 -37.07
CA VAL A 133 16.61 3.04 -36.87
C VAL A 133 17.47 3.11 -35.61
N THR A 134 17.43 2.06 -34.80
CA THR A 134 18.31 1.90 -33.64
C THR A 134 19.75 1.69 -34.09
N ALA A 135 20.70 1.83 -33.16
CA ALA A 135 22.12 1.50 -33.40
C ALA A 135 22.35 0.06 -33.88
N ASN A 136 21.39 -0.85 -33.64
CA ASN A 136 21.44 -2.25 -34.03
C ASN A 136 20.76 -2.52 -35.39
N GLY A 137 20.33 -1.48 -36.11
CA GLY A 137 19.67 -1.64 -37.41
C GLY A 137 18.18 -2.04 -37.35
N GLN A 138 17.56 -2.01 -36.16
CA GLN A 138 16.12 -2.26 -36.01
C GLN A 138 15.31 -0.98 -36.18
N VAL A 139 14.19 -1.06 -36.90
CA VAL A 139 13.26 0.06 -37.06
C VAL A 139 12.56 0.36 -35.73
N SER A 140 12.86 1.51 -35.14
CA SER A 140 12.27 2.00 -33.89
C SER A 140 11.01 2.82 -34.10
N LEU A 141 10.87 3.50 -35.24
CA LEU A 141 9.71 4.33 -35.56
C LEU A 141 9.53 4.42 -37.07
N VAL A 142 8.27 4.38 -37.52
CA VAL A 142 7.89 4.62 -38.92
C VAL A 142 6.60 5.45 -38.96
N ASN A 143 6.56 6.52 -39.75
CA ASN A 143 5.35 7.32 -39.95
C ASN A 143 4.44 6.74 -41.06
N SER A 144 3.25 7.33 -41.25
CA SER A 144 2.29 6.93 -42.31
C SER A 144 2.91 7.04 -43.70
N ALA A 145 3.51 8.19 -44.04
CA ALA A 145 4.13 8.42 -45.34
C ALA A 145 5.22 7.36 -45.67
N ALA A 146 6.05 6.98 -44.71
CA ALA A 146 7.03 5.91 -44.89
C ALA A 146 6.40 4.54 -45.11
N ARG A 147 5.31 4.21 -44.41
CA ARG A 147 4.57 2.94 -44.63
C ARG A 147 3.95 2.88 -46.02
N ASP A 148 3.42 3.99 -46.51
CA ASP A 148 2.81 4.06 -47.84
C ASP A 148 3.86 3.94 -48.95
N LEU A 149 5.02 4.59 -48.78
CA LEU A 149 6.11 4.55 -49.75
C LEU A 149 6.81 3.19 -49.79
N LEU A 150 7.11 2.61 -48.63
CA LEU A 150 7.90 1.38 -48.53
C LEU A 150 7.06 0.11 -48.58
N GLY A 151 5.76 0.24 -48.32
CA GLY A 151 4.79 -0.85 -48.24
C GLY A 151 4.60 -1.33 -46.79
N ALA A 152 3.37 -1.25 -46.29
CA ALA A 152 3.00 -1.52 -44.90
C ALA A 152 3.38 -2.92 -44.36
N GLY A 153 3.61 -3.90 -45.25
CA GLY A 153 4.05 -5.25 -44.87
C GLY A 153 5.57 -5.45 -44.85
N ARG A 154 6.36 -4.52 -45.39
CA ARG A 154 7.83 -4.65 -45.49
C ARG A 154 8.60 -3.92 -44.39
N ILE A 155 8.03 -2.84 -43.86
CA ILE A 155 8.66 -2.03 -42.81
C ILE A 155 7.65 -1.82 -41.68
N ALA A 156 7.92 -2.45 -40.54
CA ALA A 156 7.16 -2.32 -39.31
C ALA A 156 8.11 -2.10 -38.12
N VAL A 157 7.61 -1.49 -37.05
CA VAL A 157 8.40 -1.35 -35.81
C VAL A 157 8.87 -2.74 -35.34
N GLY A 158 10.17 -2.86 -35.07
CA GLY A 158 10.81 -4.12 -34.69
C GLY A 158 11.37 -4.96 -35.86
N THR A 159 11.17 -4.56 -37.11
CA THR A 159 11.82 -5.21 -38.26
C THR A 159 13.29 -4.79 -38.39
N SER A 160 14.15 -5.73 -38.77
CA SER A 160 15.55 -5.48 -39.14
C SER A 160 15.62 -4.92 -40.56
N VAL A 161 16.48 -3.92 -40.77
CA VAL A 161 16.77 -3.37 -42.11
C VAL A 161 17.83 -4.20 -42.86
N PHE A 162 18.50 -5.12 -42.16
CA PHE A 162 19.44 -6.11 -42.71
C PHE A 162 18.80 -7.48 -42.83
#